data_AF-A0A7X7P0W6-F1
#
_entry.id   AF-A0A7X7P0W6-F1
#
_cell.length_a   1.000
_cell.length_b   1.000
_cell.length_c   1.000
_cell.angle_alpha   90.00
_cell.angle_beta   90.00
_cell.angle_gamma   90.00
#
_symmetry.space_group_name_H-M   'P 1'
#
loop_
_entity.id
_entity.type
_entity.pdbx_description
1 polymer ?
#
loop_
_entity_poly.entity_id
_entity_poly.type
_entity_poly.pdbx_seq_one_letter_code
_entity_poly.pdbx_strand_id
1 'polypeptide(L)'
;MPYSKSKVWPAVDGLNANPWVIVNLDGQWYAATFEYFRFGQTSKPAGVLDGSKGDHIQVSPLNKWRPRSGERFGLMVSGLARASGRNVRERSNIVMVTWP
;
A
#
# COMPACT_ATOMS: atom_id res chain seq x y z
N MET A 1 -4.40 10.15 0.52
CA MET A 1 -5.40 9.65 -0.45
C MET A 1 -6.76 9.68 0.21
N PRO A 2 -7.78 10.35 -0.34
CA PRO A 2 -9.13 10.28 0.22
C PRO A 2 -9.71 8.90 -0.07
N TYR A 3 -9.50 7.97 0.87
CA TYR A 3 -9.87 6.57 0.75
C TYR A 3 -11.30 6.37 1.31
N SER A 4 -12.29 6.21 0.41
CA SER A 4 -13.72 6.26 0.73
C SER A 4 -14.30 5.01 1.40
N LYS A 5 -13.51 3.93 1.51
CA LYS A 5 -13.97 2.64 2.06
C LYS A 5 -13.41 2.32 3.45
N SER A 6 -12.73 3.28 4.09
CA SER A 6 -12.09 3.08 5.41
C SER A 6 -13.04 2.63 6.52
N LYS A 7 -14.34 2.95 6.42
CA LYS A 7 -15.39 2.49 7.35
C LYS A 7 -16.45 1.59 6.72
N VAL A 8 -16.23 1.14 5.48
CA VAL A 8 -17.20 0.35 4.71
C VAL A 8 -16.81 -1.13 4.71
N TRP A 9 -15.53 -1.45 4.53
CA TRP A 9 -15.10 -2.84 4.56
C TRP A 9 -15.04 -3.36 6.01
N PRO A 10 -15.55 -4.58 6.26
CA PRO A 10 -15.56 -5.19 7.58
C PRO A 10 -14.13 -5.37 8.10
N ALA A 11 -13.95 -5.15 9.40
CA ALA A 11 -12.67 -5.38 10.05
C ALA A 11 -12.50 -6.85 10.45
N VAL A 12 -11.29 -7.36 10.33
CA VAL A 12 -10.81 -8.62 10.91
C VAL A 12 -9.67 -8.24 11.85
N ASP A 13 -9.80 -8.55 13.13
CA ASP A 13 -8.84 -8.17 14.19
C ASP A 13 -8.50 -6.68 14.20
N GLY A 14 -9.51 -5.83 13.95
CA GLY A 14 -9.37 -4.37 13.91
C GLY A 14 -8.76 -3.80 12.62
N LEU A 15 -8.40 -4.65 11.65
CA LEU A 15 -7.82 -4.27 10.36
C LEU A 15 -8.84 -4.47 9.24
N ASN A 16 -8.90 -3.57 8.26
CA ASN A 16 -9.87 -3.71 7.16
C ASN A 16 -9.33 -3.43 5.77
N ALA A 17 -8.06 -3.04 5.63
CA ALA A 17 -7.47 -2.81 4.33
C ALA A 17 -5.95 -2.95 4.33
N ASN A 18 -5.38 -3.18 3.14
CA ASN A 18 -3.95 -3.08 2.88
C ASN A 18 -3.69 -2.02 1.80
N PRO A 19 -2.83 -1.02 2.05
CA PRO A 19 -2.27 -0.22 0.98
C PRO A 19 -1.20 -1.00 0.21
N TRP A 20 -1.11 -0.70 -1.09
CA TRP A 20 -0.17 -1.27 -2.03
C TRP A 20 0.66 -0.19 -2.68
N VAL A 21 1.88 -0.56 -3.04
CA VAL A 21 2.75 0.18 -3.95
C VAL A 21 2.85 -0.57 -5.27
N ILE A 22 2.86 0.15 -6.38
CA ILE A 22 3.00 -0.36 -7.74
C ILE A 22 4.18 0.37 -8.39
N VAL A 23 5.23 -0.35 -8.74
CA VAL A 23 6.52 0.24 -9.14
C VAL A 23 6.96 -0.34 -10.47
N ASN A 24 7.46 0.51 -11.36
CA ASN A 24 8.15 0.08 -12.57
C ASN A 24 9.65 -0.04 -12.27
N LEU A 25 10.18 -1.25 -12.30
CA LEU A 25 11.62 -1.52 -12.23
C LEU A 25 12.07 -2.00 -13.61
N ASP A 26 12.85 -1.19 -14.30
CA ASP A 26 13.46 -1.49 -15.61
C ASP A 26 12.44 -2.02 -16.65
N GLY A 27 11.28 -1.38 -16.72
CA GLY A 27 10.21 -1.71 -17.68
C GLY A 27 9.20 -2.75 -17.16
N GLN A 28 9.50 -3.46 -16.07
CA GLN A 28 8.59 -4.42 -15.45
C GLN A 28 7.83 -3.80 -14.27
N TRP A 29 6.50 -3.97 -14.27
CA TRP A 29 5.67 -3.53 -13.16
C TRP A 29 5.58 -4.60 -12.07
N TYR A 30 5.76 -4.17 -10.82
CA TYR A 30 5.65 -4.98 -9.61
C TYR A 30 4.65 -4.34 -8.65
N ALA A 31 4.00 -5.14 -7.81
CA ALA A 31 3.12 -4.66 -6.77
C ALA A 31 3.36 -5.39 -5.44
N ALA A 32 3.30 -4.66 -4.32
CA ALA A 32 3.39 -5.25 -2.99
C ALA A 32 2.54 -4.47 -1.98
N THR A 33 1.93 -5.17 -1.04
CA THR A 33 1.40 -4.55 0.18
C THR A 33 2.56 -4.10 1.06
N PHE A 34 2.42 -2.94 1.71
CA PHE A 34 3.43 -2.47 2.67
C PHE A 34 2.91 -2.34 4.10
N GLU A 35 1.61 -2.13 4.32
CA GLU A 35 1.08 -1.83 5.64
C GLU A 35 -0.29 -2.49 5.88
N TYR A 36 -0.81 -2.33 7.10
CA TYR A 36 -2.22 -2.55 7.40
C TYR A 36 -2.90 -1.24 7.77
N PHE A 37 -4.14 -1.05 7.31
CA PHE A 37 -5.03 -0.04 7.84
C PHE A 37 -5.93 -0.62 8.92
N ARG A 38 -5.97 0.08 10.06
CA ARG A 38 -7.02 -0.12 11.04
C ARG A 38 -8.35 0.38 10.50
N PHE A 39 -9.45 -0.14 11.03
CA PHE A 39 -10.78 0.38 10.70
C PHE A 39 -10.85 1.91 10.88
N GLY A 40 -11.32 2.61 9.85
CA GLY A 40 -11.40 4.07 9.80
C GLY A 40 -10.09 4.79 9.45
N GLN A 41 -8.95 4.10 9.37
CA GLN A 41 -7.67 4.72 9.00
C GLN A 41 -7.61 5.01 7.49
N THR A 42 -7.08 6.18 7.12
CA THR A 42 -7.03 6.67 5.74
C THR A 42 -5.62 7.00 5.24
N SER A 43 -4.63 6.99 6.13
CA SER A 43 -3.26 7.38 5.81
C SER A 43 -2.22 6.65 6.65
N LYS A 44 -1.01 6.59 6.10
CA LYS A 44 0.24 6.22 6.78
C LYS A 44 1.25 7.34 6.53
N PRO A 45 2.22 7.54 7.44
CA PRO A 45 3.32 8.46 7.19
C PRO A 45 4.13 8.01 5.97
N ALA A 46 4.63 8.95 5.17
CA ALA A 46 5.42 8.65 3.97
C ALA A 46 6.64 7.75 4.27
N GLY A 47 7.17 7.83 5.50
CA GLY A 47 8.32 7.06 5.95
C GLY A 47 8.17 5.53 5.91
N VAL A 48 6.94 5.00 5.72
CA VAL A 48 6.73 3.56 5.49
C VAL A 48 7.08 3.13 4.06
N LEU A 49 7.29 4.07 3.14
CA LEU A 49 7.71 3.81 1.76
C LEU A 49 9.23 4.03 1.59
N ASP A 50 9.79 5.05 2.23
CA ASP A 50 11.23 5.39 2.11
C ASP A 50 12.14 4.69 3.15
N GLY A 51 11.57 4.00 4.13
CA GLY A 51 12.32 3.27 5.16
C GLY A 51 12.64 4.08 6.42
N SER A 52 12.38 5.40 6.44
CA SER A 52 12.61 6.27 7.62
C SER A 52 11.71 5.94 8.83
N LYS A 53 10.67 5.11 8.62
CA LYS A 53 9.83 4.52 9.68
C LYS A 53 9.88 2.98 9.68
N GLY A 54 10.99 2.40 9.20
CA GLY A 54 11.21 0.96 9.10
C GLY A 54 10.86 0.39 7.73
N ASP A 55 11.25 -0.88 7.52
CA ASP A 55 11.11 -1.58 6.24
C ASP A 55 9.78 -2.34 6.16
N HIS A 56 8.82 -1.72 5.50
CA HIS A 56 7.43 -2.19 5.43
C HIS A 56 7.12 -3.01 4.17
N ILE A 57 7.87 -2.81 3.10
CA ILE A 57 7.77 -3.64 1.89
C ILE A 57 8.71 -4.83 2.06
N GLN A 58 8.18 -6.05 2.14
CA GLN A 58 8.97 -7.23 2.49
C GLN A 58 9.06 -8.29 1.38
N VAL A 59 8.40 -8.07 0.24
CA VAL A 59 8.37 -9.03 -0.87
C VAL A 59 9.38 -8.62 -1.95
N SER A 60 10.23 -9.56 -2.37
CA SER A 60 11.19 -9.38 -3.47
C SER A 60 10.47 -9.17 -4.82
N PRO A 61 10.97 -8.31 -5.73
CA PRO A 61 12.18 -7.49 -5.60
C PRO A 61 11.97 -6.16 -4.85
N LEU A 62 10.72 -5.81 -4.51
CA LEU A 62 10.37 -4.51 -3.96
C LEU A 62 10.86 -4.28 -2.52
N ASN A 63 11.28 -5.31 -1.81
CA ASN A 63 11.90 -5.16 -0.49
C ASN A 63 13.17 -4.26 -0.52
N LYS A 64 13.84 -4.16 -1.67
CA LYS A 64 15.00 -3.29 -1.89
C LYS A 64 14.65 -1.94 -2.53
N TRP A 65 13.43 -1.76 -3.02
CA TRP A 65 13.02 -0.53 -3.67
C TRP A 65 12.77 0.57 -2.64
N ARG A 66 13.25 1.77 -2.91
CA ARG A 66 12.89 3.01 -2.22
C ARG A 66 12.61 4.09 -3.27
N PRO A 67 11.57 4.92 -3.10
CA PRO A 67 11.26 5.96 -4.05
C PRO A 67 12.36 7.04 -4.07
N ARG A 68 12.69 7.54 -5.25
CA ARG A 68 13.59 8.68 -5.45
C ARG A 68 12.78 9.94 -5.73
N SER A 69 13.27 11.12 -5.35
CA SER A 69 12.61 12.39 -5.71
C SER A 69 12.38 12.48 -7.22
N GLY A 70 11.17 12.87 -7.62
CA GLY A 70 10.72 12.88 -9.01
C GLY A 70 10.26 11.53 -9.56
N GLU A 71 10.44 10.42 -8.84
CA GLU A 71 10.01 9.10 -9.29
C GLU A 71 8.49 8.97 -9.25
N ARG A 72 7.93 8.40 -10.33
CA ARG A 72 6.50 8.17 -10.46
C ARG A 72 6.16 6.72 -10.16
N PHE A 73 5.30 6.49 -9.18
CA PHE A 73 4.83 5.16 -8.79
C PHE A 73 3.33 5.16 -8.48
N GLY A 74 2.73 3.98 -8.47
CA GLY A 74 1.32 3.78 -8.20
C GLY A 74 1.06 3.44 -6.74
N LEU A 75 -0.10 3.86 -6.26
CA LEU A 75 -0.62 3.52 -4.95
C LEU A 75 -2.08 3.05 -5.10
N MET A 76 -2.46 2.04 -4.36
CA MET A 76 -3.84 1.53 -4.32
C MET A 76 -4.16 1.02 -2.91
N VAL A 77 -5.44 0.79 -2.64
CA VAL A 77 -5.88 0.13 -1.42
C VAL A 77 -6.81 -1.03 -1.77
N SER A 78 -6.66 -2.17 -1.09
CA SER A 78 -7.56 -3.32 -1.21
C SER A 78 -8.06 -3.80 0.14
N GLY A 79 -9.04 -4.70 0.12
CA GLY A 79 -9.33 -5.54 1.28
C GLY A 79 -8.07 -6.29 1.74
N LEU A 80 -8.17 -6.99 2.86
CA LEU A 80 -7.04 -7.68 3.47
C LEU A 80 -6.43 -8.70 2.49
N ALA A 81 -5.12 -8.59 2.27
CA ALA A 81 -4.35 -9.32 1.26
C ALA A 81 -2.87 -9.56 1.63
N ARG A 82 -2.33 -8.95 2.70
CA ARG A 82 -0.91 -9.05 3.06
C ARG A 82 -0.50 -10.39 3.70
N ALA A 83 -1.40 -11.02 4.47
CA ALA A 83 -1.17 -12.31 5.13
C ALA A 83 -2.31 -13.30 4.77
N SER A 84 -2.78 -14.12 5.71
CA SER A 84 -3.91 -15.05 5.50
C SER A 84 -5.29 -14.39 5.67
N GLY A 85 -5.39 -13.30 6.44
CA GLY A 85 -6.68 -12.62 6.69
C GLY A 85 -7.32 -12.06 5.41
N ARG A 86 -8.62 -12.28 5.25
CA ARG A 86 -9.44 -11.80 4.12
C ARG A 86 -10.73 -11.21 4.66
N ASN A 87 -11.23 -10.14 4.03
CA ASN A 87 -12.50 -9.50 4.42
C ASN A 87 -13.42 -9.23 3.22
N VAL A 88 -12.90 -8.64 2.14
CA VAL A 88 -13.62 -8.38 0.88
C VAL A 88 -12.73 -8.64 -0.33
N ARG A 89 -13.34 -8.85 -1.49
CA ARG A 89 -12.64 -9.01 -2.78
C ARG A 89 -12.74 -7.73 -3.62
N GLU A 90 -12.36 -6.61 -3.03
CA GLU A 90 -12.41 -5.28 -3.65
C GLU A 90 -11.04 -4.57 -3.57
N ARG A 91 -10.79 -3.69 -4.54
CA ARG A 91 -9.65 -2.76 -4.56
C ARG A 91 -10.03 -1.44 -5.20
N SER A 92 -9.35 -0.37 -4.82
CA SER A 92 -9.43 0.93 -5.49
C SER A 92 -8.76 0.89 -6.86
N ASN A 93 -8.99 1.93 -7.66
CA ASN A 93 -8.11 2.26 -8.78
C ASN A 93 -6.69 2.55 -8.29
N ILE A 94 -5.71 2.35 -9.17
CA ILE A 94 -4.33 2.78 -8.95
C ILE A 94 -4.27 4.28 -9.20
N VAL A 95 -3.70 5.01 -8.24
CA VAL A 95 -3.41 6.44 -8.38
C VAL A 95 -1.90 6.59 -8.51
N MET A 96 -1.45 7.18 -9.61
CA MET A 96 -0.04 7.49 -9.82
C MET A 96 0.33 8.77 -9.07
N VAL A 97 1.43 8.73 -8.33
CA VAL A 97 1.99 9.85 -7.57
C VAL A 97 3.44 10.06 -7.96
N THR A 98 3.94 11.28 -7.75
CA THR A 98 5.36 11.62 -7.88
C THR A 98 5.92 11.82 -6.47
N TRP A 99 7.05 11.19 -6.17
CA TRP A 99 7.73 11.38 -4.89
C TRP A 99 8.36 12.79 -4.81
N PRO A 100 8.22 13.51 -3.68
CA PRO A 100 8.82 14.83 -3.49
C PRO A 100 10.36 14.77 -3.49
#